data_AF-A0A1R1MMI8-F1
#
_entry.id   AF-A0A1R1MMI8-F1
#
_cell.length_a   1.000
_cell.length_b   1.000
_cell.length_c   1.000
_cell.angle_alpha   90.00
_cell.angle_beta   90.00
_cell.angle_gamma   90.00
#
_symmetry.space_group_name_H-M   'P 1'
#
loop_
_entity.id
_entity.type
_entity.pdbx_description
1 polymer ?
#
loop_
_entity_poly.entity_id
_entity_poly.type
_entity_poly.pdbx_seq_one_letter_code
_entity_poly.pdbx_strand_id
1 'polypeptide(L)'
;MIFKRAKEIFAERLKQAGIENIKYLRKPGRGDLFNRLAYLIATGRFKVVRTEEFGEILPGRIFDNVDGVSLLLSSGNLEADAVIVKSTSDFEGIHIIDEDDFYYPDIAVDMRFFPSLIDKEKRSLLNQLEIMFGVVKDYFTPENFYLIDREGYCIPSLKEFFTPDVPFKICSKPLKKRIIVLDPNADEILTRDDVDENTVLVFGGIVDHGERLKGVTAEIYPGAVHRKIAYRGLILPVSDRINELTKLLCDFLTCEDSLEEVIRRNLTRQAKLRIAREYIATNLKRVKDVNGVHKCLLLSFYNQLAEEFFLKDFHFRKASKHVNGFTVVKDEILDKIVKEETVKNRKILEIEGLINEYVVKKYP
;
A
#
# COMPACT_ATOMS: atom_id res chain seq x y z
N MET A 1 0.42 -18.14 3.78
CA MET A 1 -0.11 -17.87 5.14
C MET A 1 -0.74 -16.48 5.19
N ILE A 2 -1.76 -16.23 6.02
CA ILE A 2 -2.29 -14.89 6.31
C ILE A 2 -1.95 -14.56 7.76
N PHE A 3 -1.32 -13.41 7.99
CA PHE A 3 -0.92 -12.96 9.32
C PHE A 3 -2.06 -12.17 9.98
N LYS A 4 -2.43 -12.55 11.20
CA LYS A 4 -3.36 -11.78 12.02
C LYS A 4 -2.68 -10.52 12.52
N ARG A 5 -3.32 -9.37 12.46
CA ARG A 5 -2.79 -8.11 13.02
C ARG A 5 -2.70 -8.18 14.53
N ALA A 6 -1.86 -7.33 15.13
CA ALA A 6 -1.67 -7.33 16.59
C ALA A 6 -2.98 -7.06 17.34
N LYS A 7 -3.89 -6.24 16.78
CA LYS A 7 -5.22 -6.01 17.37
C LYS A 7 -6.14 -7.23 17.33
N GLU A 8 -6.03 -8.08 16.31
CA GLU A 8 -6.84 -9.29 16.18
C GLU A 8 -6.39 -10.32 17.22
N ILE A 9 -5.07 -10.52 17.34
CA ILE A 9 -4.48 -11.37 18.37
C ILE A 9 -4.88 -10.86 19.76
N PHE A 10 -4.77 -9.56 20.01
CA PHE A 10 -5.13 -8.97 21.29
C PHE A 10 -6.63 -9.09 21.61
N ALA A 11 -7.51 -8.88 20.63
CA ALA A 11 -8.94 -9.08 20.80
C ALA A 11 -9.28 -10.54 21.14
N GLU A 12 -8.63 -11.52 20.49
CA GLU A 12 -8.79 -12.94 20.83
C GLU A 12 -8.38 -13.23 22.28
N ARG A 13 -7.26 -12.68 22.75
CA ARG A 13 -6.80 -12.85 24.14
C ARG A 13 -7.71 -12.16 25.16
N LEU A 14 -8.19 -10.95 24.85
CA LEU A 14 -9.17 -10.26 25.69
C LEU A 14 -10.47 -11.07 25.83
N LYS A 15 -10.97 -11.61 24.72
CA LYS A 15 -12.17 -12.44 24.71
C LYS A 15 -11.98 -13.73 25.50
N GLN A 16 -10.81 -14.38 25.40
CA GLN A 16 -10.45 -15.54 26.23
C GLN A 16 -10.40 -15.20 27.72
N ALA A 17 -10.00 -13.96 28.06
CA ALA A 17 -10.07 -13.43 29.41
C ALA A 17 -11.49 -12.96 29.81
N GLY A 18 -12.50 -13.09 28.95
CA GLY A 18 -13.87 -12.63 29.24
C GLY A 18 -14.02 -11.10 29.27
N ILE A 19 -13.25 -10.38 28.45
CA ILE A 19 -13.34 -8.93 28.27
C ILE A 19 -13.87 -8.65 26.87
N GLU A 20 -15.04 -8.03 26.79
CA GLU A 20 -15.68 -7.64 25.52
C GLU A 20 -15.59 -6.13 25.29
N ASN A 21 -15.53 -5.32 26.35
CA ASN A 21 -15.48 -3.87 26.28
C ASN A 21 -14.28 -3.35 27.07
N ILE A 22 -13.25 -2.88 26.37
CA ILE A 22 -12.03 -2.36 27.00
C ILE A 22 -11.90 -0.85 26.77
N LYS A 23 -11.71 -0.07 27.82
CA LYS A 23 -11.62 1.39 27.71
C LYS A 23 -10.18 1.89 27.74
N TYR A 24 -9.85 2.85 26.88
CA TYR A 24 -8.61 3.61 26.97
C TYR A 24 -8.89 5.05 27.41
N LEU A 25 -8.29 5.47 28.52
CA LEU A 25 -8.62 6.74 29.18
C LEU A 25 -7.88 7.96 28.62
N ARG A 26 -7.00 7.78 27.64
CA ARG A 26 -6.17 8.87 27.10
C ARG A 26 -6.61 9.21 25.68
N LYS A 27 -6.22 10.40 25.22
CA LYS A 27 -6.54 10.83 23.86
C LYS A 27 -5.92 9.87 22.84
N PRO A 28 -6.67 9.46 21.80
CA PRO A 28 -6.13 8.62 20.74
C PRO A 28 -5.03 9.38 19.98
N GLY A 29 -3.96 8.67 19.65
CA GLY A 29 -2.99 9.15 18.66
C GLY A 29 -3.53 9.00 17.24
N ARG A 30 -2.72 9.39 16.23
CA ARG A 30 -3.03 9.10 14.82
C ARG A 30 -2.76 7.62 14.50
N GLY A 31 -3.49 7.02 13.57
CA GLY A 31 -3.29 5.63 13.08
C GLY A 31 -4.14 4.60 13.82
N ASP A 32 -3.80 3.32 13.68
CA ASP A 32 -4.54 2.22 14.32
C ASP A 32 -4.20 2.11 15.81
N LEU A 33 -5.04 2.74 16.65
CA LEU A 33 -4.82 2.76 18.10
C LEU A 33 -4.90 1.37 18.72
N PHE A 34 -5.86 0.53 18.29
CA PHE A 34 -6.08 -0.77 18.92
C PHE A 34 -4.88 -1.68 18.68
N ASN A 35 -4.33 -1.66 17.46
CA ASN A 35 -3.11 -2.40 17.11
C ASN A 35 -1.90 -1.94 17.93
N ARG A 36 -1.77 -0.63 18.14
CA ARG A 36 -0.67 -0.08 18.94
C ARG A 36 -0.80 -0.40 20.42
N LEU A 37 -2.01 -0.39 20.97
CA LEU A 37 -2.24 -0.75 22.36
C LEU A 37 -1.88 -2.22 22.60
N ALA A 38 -2.18 -3.12 21.67
CA ALA A 38 -1.75 -4.52 21.74
C ALA A 38 -0.23 -4.63 21.94
N TYR A 39 0.56 -3.97 21.09
CA TYR A 39 2.02 -3.97 21.23
C TYR A 39 2.53 -3.28 22.50
N LEU A 40 1.91 -2.16 22.90
CA LEU A 40 2.28 -1.45 24.11
C LEU A 40 2.00 -2.25 25.39
N ILE A 41 0.98 -3.11 25.38
CA ILE A 41 0.65 -4.01 26.48
C ILE A 41 1.63 -5.19 26.49
N ALA A 42 1.86 -5.81 25.33
CA ALA A 42 2.82 -6.91 25.17
C ALA A 42 4.24 -6.55 25.66
N THR A 43 4.68 -5.32 25.37
CA THR A 43 6.00 -4.79 25.81
C THR A 43 6.01 -4.29 27.27
N GLY A 44 4.91 -4.49 28.00
CA GLY A 44 4.80 -4.06 29.40
C GLY A 44 4.81 -2.55 29.62
N ARG A 45 4.58 -1.72 28.60
CA ARG A 45 4.46 -0.25 28.74
C ARG A 45 3.07 0.16 29.24
N PHE A 46 2.07 -0.64 28.92
CA PHE A 46 0.70 -0.53 29.40
C PHE A 46 0.26 -1.87 29.99
N LYS A 47 -0.81 -1.84 30.79
CA LYS A 47 -1.46 -3.02 31.36
C LYS A 47 -2.97 -2.90 31.28
N VAL A 48 -3.64 -4.04 31.29
CA VAL A 48 -5.09 -4.16 31.36
C VAL A 48 -5.48 -4.36 32.82
N VAL A 49 -6.45 -3.60 33.30
CA VAL A 49 -6.95 -3.66 34.68
C VAL A 49 -8.45 -3.88 34.62
N ARG A 50 -8.97 -4.88 35.34
CA ARG A 50 -10.42 -5.12 35.39
C ARG A 50 -11.14 -4.02 36.15
N THR A 51 -12.41 -3.82 35.83
CA THR A 51 -13.26 -2.83 36.52
C THR A 51 -13.31 -3.07 38.03
N GLU A 52 -13.32 -4.32 38.48
CA GLU A 52 -13.29 -4.71 39.90
C GLU A 52 -12.05 -4.17 40.65
N GLU A 53 -10.91 -4.11 39.96
CA GLU A 53 -9.63 -3.63 40.52
C GLU A 53 -9.46 -2.11 40.32
N PHE A 54 -9.98 -1.55 39.22
CA PHE A 54 -9.85 -0.13 38.92
C PHE A 54 -10.85 0.74 39.69
N GLY A 55 -12.04 0.23 39.98
CA GLY A 55 -13.17 0.98 40.52
C GLY A 55 -14.08 1.54 39.42
N GLU A 56 -14.64 2.73 39.65
CA GLU A 56 -15.63 3.32 38.73
C GLU A 56 -15.00 3.74 37.39
N ILE A 57 -15.42 3.08 36.31
CA ILE A 57 -15.08 3.47 34.93
C ILE A 57 -16.30 4.12 34.29
N LEU A 58 -16.19 5.40 33.95
CA LEU A 58 -17.24 6.08 33.19
C LEU A 58 -17.53 5.33 31.88
N PRO A 59 -18.80 5.22 31.44
CA PRO A 59 -19.13 4.59 30.17
C PRO A 59 -18.46 5.27 28.96
N GLY A 60 -18.20 4.51 27.91
CA GLY A 60 -17.47 4.93 26.71
C GLY A 60 -18.25 4.77 25.41
N ARG A 61 -17.70 5.32 24.33
CA ARG A 61 -18.17 5.14 22.95
C ARG A 61 -17.24 4.20 22.21
N ILE A 62 -17.79 3.30 21.40
CA ILE A 62 -17.01 2.42 20.50
C ILE A 62 -16.17 3.29 19.58
N PHE A 63 -14.85 3.09 19.66
CA PHE A 63 -13.87 3.68 18.76
C PHE A 63 -13.47 2.69 17.65
N ASP A 64 -13.23 1.43 18.02
CA ASP A 64 -12.94 0.32 17.11
C ASP A 64 -13.59 -0.96 17.65
N ASN A 65 -13.85 -1.93 16.78
CA ASN A 65 -14.39 -3.24 17.15
C ASN A 65 -13.72 -4.34 16.32
N VAL A 66 -13.23 -5.38 17.00
CA VAL A 66 -12.54 -6.52 16.40
C VAL A 66 -13.09 -7.80 17.03
N ASP A 67 -13.73 -8.64 16.23
CA ASP A 67 -14.28 -9.95 16.62
C ASP A 67 -15.14 -9.96 17.90
N GLY A 68 -15.92 -8.89 18.07
CA GLY A 68 -16.83 -8.69 19.19
C GLY A 68 -16.20 -7.97 20.39
N VAL A 69 -14.90 -7.67 20.35
CA VAL A 69 -14.23 -6.85 21.37
C VAL A 69 -14.22 -5.39 20.94
N SER A 70 -14.81 -4.52 21.76
CA SER A 70 -14.91 -3.09 21.54
C SER A 70 -13.83 -2.33 22.30
N LEU A 71 -13.05 -1.52 21.58
CA LEU A 71 -12.20 -0.50 22.18
C LEU A 71 -13.04 0.76 22.41
N LEU A 72 -13.19 1.15 23.67
CA LEU A 72 -13.97 2.31 24.08
C LEU A 72 -13.09 3.54 24.33
N LEU A 73 -13.56 4.71 23.90
CA LEU A 73 -12.96 6.01 24.18
C LEU A 73 -14.01 7.02 24.62
N SER A 74 -13.56 8.12 25.23
CA SER A 74 -14.39 9.28 25.61
C SER A 74 -15.61 8.90 26.47
N SER A 75 -16.56 9.81 26.64
CA SER A 75 -17.83 9.51 27.30
C SER A 75 -18.81 8.92 26.30
N GLY A 76 -19.56 7.90 26.71
CA GLY A 76 -20.60 7.27 25.91
C GLY A 76 -21.57 6.49 26.78
N ASN A 77 -22.11 5.39 26.26
CA ASN A 77 -23.19 4.64 26.90
C ASN A 77 -22.84 3.16 27.17
N LEU A 78 -21.64 2.71 26.78
CA LEU A 78 -21.21 1.33 27.00
C LEU A 78 -20.31 1.25 28.23
N GLU A 79 -20.66 0.34 29.13
CA GLU A 79 -19.82 0.00 30.27
C GLU A 79 -18.58 -0.77 29.81
N ALA A 80 -17.49 -0.63 30.55
CA ALA A 80 -16.23 -1.30 30.27
C ALA A 80 -16.01 -2.42 31.28
N ASP A 81 -15.53 -3.57 30.81
CA ASP A 81 -15.13 -4.71 31.65
C ASP A 81 -13.70 -4.52 32.18
N ALA A 82 -12.91 -3.71 31.47
CA ALA A 82 -11.53 -3.40 31.79
C ALA A 82 -11.08 -2.05 31.23
N VAL A 83 -9.95 -1.57 31.73
CA VAL A 83 -9.29 -0.35 31.30
C VAL A 83 -7.82 -0.59 30.97
N ILE A 84 -7.32 0.16 30.00
CA ILE A 84 -5.89 0.19 29.64
C ILE A 84 -5.23 1.40 30.30
N VAL A 85 -4.27 1.14 31.16
CA VAL A 85 -3.50 2.15 31.91
C VAL A 85 -2.00 1.96 31.70
N LYS A 86 -1.20 2.97 32.03
CA LYS A 86 0.26 2.81 32.05
C LYS A 86 0.67 1.77 33.08
N SER A 87 1.73 1.03 32.81
CA SER A 87 2.24 0.04 33.75
C SER A 87 2.73 0.65 35.06
N THR A 88 3.14 1.93 35.04
CA THR A 88 3.55 2.70 36.23
C THR A 88 2.40 3.10 37.17
N SER A 89 1.15 2.70 36.89
CA SER A 89 0.02 2.92 37.80
C SER A 89 0.01 1.88 38.91
N ASP A 90 -0.65 2.18 40.04
CA ASP A 90 -0.62 1.31 41.24
C ASP A 90 -1.59 0.12 41.16
N PHE A 91 -2.45 0.05 40.14
CA PHE A 91 -3.42 -1.03 39.97
C PHE A 91 -2.77 -2.37 39.63
N GLU A 92 -3.32 -3.48 40.11
CA GLU A 92 -2.89 -4.79 39.65
C GLU A 92 -3.38 -5.06 38.23
N GLY A 93 -2.45 -5.37 37.32
CA GLY A 93 -2.78 -5.66 35.93
C GLY A 93 -2.97 -7.15 35.70
N ILE A 94 -3.87 -7.51 34.80
CA ILE A 94 -3.95 -8.88 34.29
C ILE A 94 -3.03 -9.05 33.09
N HIS A 95 -2.41 -10.22 33.00
CA HIS A 95 -1.63 -10.61 31.84
C HIS A 95 -2.55 -11.01 30.69
N ILE A 96 -2.38 -10.42 29.51
CA ILE A 96 -3.24 -10.68 28.35
C ILE A 96 -2.44 -11.18 27.14
N ILE A 97 -1.28 -10.59 26.87
CA ILE A 97 -0.53 -10.82 25.64
C ILE A 97 0.96 -10.55 25.89
N ASP A 98 1.82 -11.28 25.19
CA ASP A 98 3.28 -11.17 25.22
C ASP A 98 3.83 -10.73 23.85
N GLU A 99 5.08 -10.27 23.82
CA GLU A 99 5.77 -9.98 22.55
C GLU A 99 5.90 -11.24 21.68
N ASP A 100 6.07 -12.39 22.31
CA ASP A 100 6.16 -13.71 21.66
C ASP A 100 4.83 -14.17 21.03
N ASP A 101 3.73 -13.44 21.20
CA ASP A 101 2.49 -13.71 20.46
C ASP A 101 2.52 -13.15 19.03
N PHE A 102 3.52 -12.32 18.68
CA PHE A 102 3.62 -11.63 17.40
C PHE A 102 4.61 -12.29 16.44
N TYR A 103 4.07 -13.10 15.51
CA TYR A 103 4.85 -13.78 14.47
C TYR A 103 4.66 -13.10 13.12
N TYR A 104 5.50 -12.13 12.80
CA TYR A 104 5.41 -11.35 11.56
C TYR A 104 6.69 -11.44 10.74
N PRO A 105 6.63 -11.27 9.40
CA PRO A 105 7.81 -10.98 8.60
C PRO A 105 8.33 -9.57 8.94
N ASP A 106 9.60 -9.32 8.64
CA ASP A 106 10.17 -7.97 8.74
C ASP A 106 10.12 -7.25 7.39
N ILE A 107 10.06 -5.93 7.45
CA ILE A 107 10.15 -5.04 6.30
C ILE A 107 11.39 -4.17 6.49
N ALA A 108 12.31 -4.23 5.55
CA ALA A 108 13.55 -3.48 5.61
C ALA A 108 13.77 -2.63 4.36
N VAL A 109 14.54 -1.55 4.52
CA VAL A 109 15.02 -0.74 3.39
C VAL A 109 16.53 -0.78 3.35
N ASP A 110 17.08 -1.23 2.23
CA ASP A 110 18.52 -1.23 1.98
C ASP A 110 18.98 0.15 1.52
N MET A 111 19.89 0.74 2.28
CA MET A 111 20.36 2.12 2.13
C MET A 111 21.72 2.21 1.42
N ARG A 112 22.24 1.12 0.83
CA ARG A 112 23.61 1.10 0.26
C ARG A 112 23.86 2.17 -0.80
N PHE A 113 22.83 2.54 -1.54
CA PHE A 113 22.92 3.53 -2.61
C PHE A 113 22.47 4.94 -2.17
N PHE A 114 22.23 5.15 -0.87
CA PHE A 114 21.91 6.48 -0.33
C PHE A 114 22.91 7.58 -0.73
N PRO A 115 24.24 7.32 -0.79
CA PRO A 115 25.21 8.33 -1.25
C PRO A 115 24.98 8.80 -2.69
N SER A 116 24.39 7.95 -3.54
CA SER A 116 24.13 8.25 -4.96
C SER A 116 22.89 9.12 -5.16
N LEU A 117 22.08 9.34 -4.13
CA LEU A 117 20.88 10.16 -4.19
C LEU A 117 21.23 11.66 -4.15
N ILE A 118 20.52 12.46 -4.93
CA ILE A 118 20.54 13.93 -4.79
C ILE A 118 19.69 14.35 -3.59
N ASP A 119 19.87 15.57 -3.07
CA ASP A 119 19.20 16.00 -1.83
C ASP A 119 17.67 15.94 -1.88
N LYS A 120 17.09 16.24 -3.05
CA LYS A 120 15.65 16.11 -3.26
C LYS A 120 15.17 14.65 -3.17
N GLU A 121 15.96 13.72 -3.69
CA GLU A 121 15.68 12.28 -3.61
C GLU A 121 15.86 11.77 -2.18
N LYS A 122 16.93 12.19 -1.48
CA LYS A 122 17.15 11.87 -0.06
C LYS A 122 15.97 12.32 0.80
N ARG A 123 15.53 13.57 0.65
CA ARG A 123 14.37 14.10 1.39
C ARG A 123 13.09 13.35 1.05
N SER A 124 12.89 12.99 -0.22
CA SER A 124 11.75 12.17 -0.64
C SER A 124 11.79 10.78 0.01
N LEU A 125 12.95 10.14 0.05
CA LEU A 125 13.13 8.84 0.71
C LEU A 125 12.84 8.93 2.21
N LEU A 126 13.38 9.92 2.92
CA LEU A 126 13.15 10.11 4.37
C LEU A 126 11.66 10.26 4.71
N ASN A 127 10.91 11.06 3.92
CA ASN A 127 9.46 11.16 4.06
C ASN A 127 8.76 9.79 3.84
N GLN A 128 9.22 9.02 2.85
CA GLN A 128 8.66 7.69 2.59
C GLN A 128 8.96 6.73 3.76
N LEU A 129 10.15 6.78 4.35
CA LEU A 129 10.51 5.97 5.52
C LEU A 129 9.63 6.29 6.73
N GLU A 130 9.33 7.56 6.99
CA GLU A 130 8.39 7.95 8.06
C GLU A 130 7.01 7.32 7.85
N ILE A 131 6.49 7.40 6.62
CA ILE A 131 5.18 6.84 6.27
C ILE A 131 5.22 5.30 6.34
N MET A 132 6.29 4.66 5.86
CA MET A 132 6.48 3.21 5.95
C MET A 132 6.44 2.73 7.40
N PHE A 133 7.22 3.35 8.29
CA PHE A 133 7.18 3.04 9.72
C PHE A 133 5.77 3.20 10.28
N GLY A 134 5.06 4.27 9.86
CA GLY A 134 3.64 4.49 10.12
C GLY A 134 2.74 3.31 9.75
N VAL A 135 2.91 2.80 8.53
CA VAL A 135 2.13 1.68 8.00
C VAL A 135 2.46 0.38 8.76
N VAL A 136 3.75 0.05 8.93
CA VAL A 136 4.15 -1.21 9.56
C VAL A 136 3.62 -1.31 10.98
N LYS A 137 3.75 -0.26 11.80
CA LYS A 137 3.23 -0.30 13.19
C LYS A 137 1.71 -0.33 13.31
N ASP A 138 0.98 0.02 12.24
CA ASP A 138 -0.48 -0.04 12.20
C ASP A 138 -0.98 -1.42 11.71
N TYR A 139 -0.08 -2.30 11.25
CA TYR A 139 -0.40 -3.66 10.79
C TYR A 139 0.25 -4.76 11.64
N PHE A 140 1.55 -4.61 11.91
CA PHE A 140 2.39 -5.52 12.69
C PHE A 140 2.79 -4.83 13.99
N THR A 141 4.08 -4.77 14.29
CA THR A 141 4.66 -4.01 15.42
C THR A 141 5.73 -3.03 14.92
N PRO A 142 6.11 -2.01 15.72
CA PRO A 142 7.24 -1.14 15.40
C PRO A 142 8.56 -1.88 15.14
N GLU A 143 8.76 -3.05 15.74
CA GLU A 143 10.00 -3.83 15.65
C GLU A 143 10.19 -4.51 14.29
N ASN A 144 9.11 -4.68 13.52
CA ASN A 144 9.14 -5.32 12.21
C ASN A 144 9.58 -4.36 11.09
N PHE A 145 10.01 -3.14 11.41
CA PHE A 145 10.56 -2.19 10.45
C PHE A 145 11.96 -1.75 10.85
N TYR A 146 12.91 -1.84 9.92
CA TYR A 146 14.28 -1.35 10.14
C TYR A 146 14.98 -0.94 8.84
N LEU A 147 16.07 -0.19 8.98
CA LEU A 147 16.95 0.14 7.85
C LEU A 147 18.19 -0.74 7.85
N ILE A 148 18.68 -1.06 6.66
CA ILE A 148 19.97 -1.70 6.47
C ILE A 148 20.95 -0.66 5.94
N ASP A 149 21.92 -0.28 6.77
CA ASP A 149 23.00 0.64 6.41
C ASP A 149 24.30 0.12 7.00
N ARG A 150 25.08 -0.59 6.17
CA ARG A 150 26.37 -1.19 6.58
C ARG A 150 27.42 -0.14 6.91
N GLU A 151 27.42 0.95 6.16
CA GLU A 151 28.49 1.96 6.17
C GLU A 151 28.10 3.20 7.00
N GLY A 152 26.84 3.30 7.43
CA GLY A 152 26.33 4.40 8.25
C GLY A 152 26.11 5.70 7.48
N TYR A 153 26.00 5.64 6.15
CA TYR A 153 25.88 6.80 5.28
C TYR A 153 24.62 7.65 5.53
N CYS A 154 23.51 7.02 5.93
CA CYS A 154 22.24 7.73 6.11
C CYS A 154 22.01 8.27 7.52
N ILE A 155 22.85 7.86 8.50
CA ILE A 155 22.67 8.22 9.92
C ILE A 155 22.59 9.74 10.16
N PRO A 156 23.47 10.59 9.58
CA PRO A 156 23.38 12.03 9.79
C PRO A 156 22.05 12.62 9.31
N SER A 157 21.62 12.24 8.10
CA SER A 157 20.36 12.72 7.52
C SER A 157 19.13 12.21 8.29
N LEU A 158 19.18 10.99 8.84
CA LEU A 158 18.11 10.46 9.67
C LEU A 158 17.97 11.23 10.99
N LYS A 159 19.09 11.53 11.67
CA LYS A 159 19.08 12.29 12.93
C LYS A 159 18.65 13.75 12.73
N GLU A 160 18.94 14.33 11.58
CA GLU A 160 18.45 15.67 11.22
C GLU A 160 16.95 15.66 10.93
N PHE A 161 16.45 14.64 10.22
CA PHE A 161 15.05 14.56 9.81
C PHE A 161 14.10 14.12 10.92
N PHE A 162 14.50 13.13 11.73
CA PHE A 162 13.70 12.59 12.82
C PHE A 162 14.12 13.20 14.16
N THR A 163 13.19 13.89 14.82
CA THR A 163 13.40 14.54 16.12
C THR A 163 12.33 14.08 17.12
N PRO A 164 12.69 13.77 18.39
CA PRO A 164 14.02 13.83 18.98
C PRO A 164 14.95 12.69 18.55
N ASP A 165 14.39 11.55 18.13
CA ASP A 165 15.14 10.33 17.81
C ASP A 165 14.56 9.62 16.57
N VAL A 166 15.38 8.79 15.94
CA VAL A 166 14.96 7.90 14.86
C VAL A 166 14.09 6.78 15.44
N PRO A 167 12.84 6.59 14.97
CA PRO A 167 11.86 5.75 15.66
C PRO A 167 11.97 4.24 15.33
N PHE A 168 12.98 3.83 14.56
CA PHE A 168 13.18 2.45 14.09
C PHE A 168 14.65 2.06 14.14
N LYS A 169 14.92 0.76 14.10
CA LYS A 169 16.29 0.22 14.16
C LYS A 169 17.06 0.51 12.87
N ILE A 170 18.37 0.69 13.01
CA ILE A 170 19.33 0.75 11.91
C ILE A 170 20.32 -0.39 12.13
N CYS A 171 20.43 -1.29 11.15
CA CYS A 171 21.22 -2.51 11.23
C CYS A 171 22.25 -2.55 10.11
N SER A 172 23.38 -3.22 10.33
CA SER A 172 24.40 -3.40 9.28
C SER A 172 24.10 -4.55 8.32
N LYS A 173 23.16 -5.41 8.67
CA LYS A 173 22.71 -6.58 7.90
C LYS A 173 21.26 -6.94 8.24
N PRO A 174 20.61 -7.80 7.45
CA PRO A 174 19.26 -8.28 7.76
C PRO A 174 19.26 -9.10 9.04
N LEU A 175 18.17 -8.99 9.82
CA LEU A 175 18.00 -9.67 11.11
C LEU A 175 17.47 -11.10 10.94
N LYS A 176 16.86 -11.38 9.80
CA LYS A 176 16.24 -12.67 9.47
C LYS A 176 17.01 -13.43 8.39
N LYS A 177 16.87 -14.76 8.40
CA LYS A 177 17.62 -15.66 7.51
C LYS A 177 17.10 -15.63 6.07
N ARG A 178 15.79 -15.61 5.89
CA ARG A 178 15.16 -15.66 4.57
C ARG A 178 14.97 -14.24 4.05
N ILE A 179 15.71 -13.88 3.01
CA ILE A 179 15.70 -12.54 2.42
C ILE A 179 14.94 -12.61 1.09
N ILE A 180 13.92 -11.76 0.96
CA ILE A 180 13.24 -11.52 -0.31
C ILE A 180 13.43 -10.06 -0.70
N VAL A 181 14.05 -9.83 -1.84
CA VAL A 181 14.24 -8.49 -2.42
C VAL A 181 13.05 -8.18 -3.33
N LEU A 182 12.44 -7.03 -3.10
CA LEU A 182 11.32 -6.55 -3.90
C LEU A 182 11.85 -5.73 -5.07
N ASP A 183 11.98 -6.40 -6.19
CA ASP A 183 12.58 -5.89 -7.42
C ASP A 183 11.49 -5.81 -8.51
N PRO A 184 11.18 -4.63 -9.05
CA PRO A 184 10.21 -4.52 -10.14
C PRO A 184 10.62 -5.36 -11.36
N ASN A 185 11.91 -5.62 -11.57
CA ASN A 185 12.42 -6.35 -12.75
C ASN A 185 12.53 -7.87 -12.52
N ALA A 186 12.14 -8.38 -11.35
CA ALA A 186 12.19 -9.82 -11.09
C ALA A 186 11.28 -10.63 -12.02
N ASP A 187 11.66 -11.86 -12.33
CA ASP A 187 10.87 -12.75 -13.19
C ASP A 187 9.58 -13.20 -12.50
N GLU A 188 9.67 -13.60 -11.23
CA GLU A 188 8.58 -14.19 -10.46
C GLU A 188 7.81 -13.15 -9.62
N ILE A 189 6.48 -13.34 -9.56
CA ILE A 189 5.57 -12.51 -8.75
C ILE A 189 5.58 -13.01 -7.30
N LEU A 190 5.55 -12.07 -6.34
CA LEU A 190 5.43 -12.40 -4.93
C LEU A 190 4.13 -13.16 -4.63
N THR A 191 4.25 -14.28 -3.93
CA THR A 191 3.14 -15.08 -3.42
C THR A 191 3.14 -15.10 -1.89
N ARG A 192 2.04 -15.53 -1.27
CA ARG A 192 1.98 -15.69 0.19
C ARG A 192 2.83 -16.84 0.71
N ASP A 193 3.15 -17.81 -0.14
CA ASP A 193 3.96 -18.98 0.24
C ASP A 193 5.46 -18.63 0.25
N ASP A 194 5.81 -17.50 -0.36
CA ASP A 194 7.15 -16.93 -0.25
C ASP A 194 7.43 -16.35 1.16
N VAL A 195 6.40 -16.05 1.96
CA VAL A 195 6.53 -15.24 3.18
C VAL A 195 6.07 -16.01 4.43
N ASP A 196 7.00 -16.17 5.36
CA ASP A 196 6.80 -16.69 6.72
C ASP A 196 7.34 -15.70 7.77
N GLU A 197 7.20 -16.01 9.05
CA GLU A 197 7.68 -15.16 10.15
C GLU A 197 9.21 -14.98 10.17
N ASN A 198 9.96 -15.88 9.53
CA ASN A 198 11.42 -15.82 9.39
C ASN A 198 11.87 -15.12 8.09
N THR A 199 10.94 -14.51 7.35
CA THR A 199 11.20 -13.71 6.15
C THR A 199 11.45 -12.24 6.50
N VAL A 200 12.42 -11.63 5.81
CA VAL A 200 12.54 -10.17 5.64
C VAL A 200 12.29 -9.80 4.18
N LEU A 201 11.38 -8.86 3.98
CA LEU A 201 11.07 -8.22 2.70
C LEU A 201 11.90 -6.93 2.59
N VAL A 202 12.83 -6.89 1.63
CA VAL A 202 13.78 -5.79 1.45
C VAL A 202 13.38 -4.94 0.26
N PHE A 203 13.14 -3.66 0.51
CA PHE A 203 13.06 -2.63 -0.52
C PHE A 203 14.44 -2.01 -0.76
N GLY A 204 14.71 -1.61 -2.00
CA GLY A 204 15.76 -0.64 -2.26
C GLY A 204 15.37 0.73 -1.72
N GLY A 205 16.30 1.43 -1.04
CA GLY A 205 16.17 2.85 -0.74
C GLY A 205 16.19 3.75 -1.98
N ILE A 206 16.42 3.15 -3.14
CA ILE A 206 16.21 3.74 -4.45
C ILE A 206 14.85 3.26 -4.95
N VAL A 207 13.93 4.19 -5.15
CA VAL A 207 12.88 3.98 -6.13
C VAL A 207 13.52 4.23 -7.50
N ASP A 208 13.46 3.28 -8.43
CA ASP A 208 13.95 3.37 -9.83
C ASP A 208 13.31 4.57 -10.57
N HIS A 209 13.67 5.79 -10.17
CA HIS A 209 13.18 7.05 -10.69
C HIS A 209 14.16 7.56 -11.74
N GLY A 210 13.74 7.45 -13.00
CA GLY A 210 14.54 7.88 -14.14
C GLY A 210 15.57 6.85 -14.61
N GLU A 211 16.23 7.15 -15.71
CA GLU A 211 17.17 6.22 -16.35
C GLU A 211 18.44 5.96 -15.52
N ARG A 212 18.81 6.90 -14.62
CA ARG A 212 20.09 6.87 -13.88
C ARG A 212 20.22 5.69 -12.93
N LEU A 213 19.11 5.25 -12.34
CA LEU A 213 19.11 4.24 -11.28
C LEU A 213 18.23 3.03 -11.63
N LYS A 214 17.88 2.87 -12.90
CA LYS A 214 17.03 1.77 -13.35
C LYS A 214 17.77 0.43 -13.19
N GLY A 215 17.18 -0.52 -12.48
CA GLY A 215 17.70 -1.88 -12.34
C GLY A 215 18.71 -2.11 -11.21
N VAL A 216 19.05 -1.07 -10.43
CA VAL A 216 20.02 -1.19 -9.32
C VAL A 216 19.50 -2.07 -8.17
N THR A 217 18.17 -2.23 -8.06
CA THR A 217 17.54 -3.11 -7.07
C THR A 217 17.96 -4.57 -7.27
N ALA A 218 18.28 -4.99 -8.50
CA ALA A 218 18.78 -6.34 -8.79
C ALA A 218 20.16 -6.63 -8.17
N GLU A 219 20.93 -5.58 -7.84
CA GLU A 219 22.25 -5.71 -7.20
C GLU A 219 22.16 -5.85 -5.67
N ILE A 220 20.97 -5.66 -5.09
CA ILE A 220 20.72 -5.80 -3.67
C ILE A 220 20.64 -7.29 -3.34
N TYR A 221 21.58 -7.78 -2.53
CA TYR A 221 21.70 -9.19 -2.13
C TYR A 221 21.58 -10.19 -3.30
N PRO A 222 22.58 -10.28 -4.20
CA PRO A 222 22.47 -11.10 -5.42
C PRO A 222 22.19 -12.60 -5.23
N GLY A 223 22.43 -13.14 -4.03
CA GLY A 223 22.11 -14.53 -3.68
C GLY A 223 20.74 -14.72 -2.99
N ALA A 224 19.96 -13.65 -2.84
CA ALA A 224 18.62 -13.69 -2.26
C ALA A 224 17.56 -14.01 -3.31
N VAL A 225 16.33 -14.25 -2.85
CA VAL A 225 15.18 -14.46 -3.73
C VAL A 225 14.65 -13.09 -4.16
N HIS A 226 14.48 -12.87 -5.47
CA HIS A 226 13.88 -11.64 -6.00
C HIS A 226 12.43 -11.90 -6.40
N ARG A 227 11.54 -10.97 -6.05
CA ARG A 227 10.11 -11.01 -6.38
C ARG A 227 9.63 -9.65 -6.81
N LYS A 228 8.72 -9.61 -7.80
CA LYS A 228 8.00 -8.39 -8.18
C LYS A 228 6.60 -8.36 -7.62
N ILE A 229 6.09 -7.16 -7.40
CA ILE A 229 4.66 -6.91 -7.19
C ILE A 229 4.09 -6.48 -8.55
N ALA A 230 3.10 -7.22 -9.06
CA ALA A 230 2.53 -6.99 -10.38
C ALA A 230 1.03 -7.29 -10.38
N TYR A 231 0.31 -6.62 -11.28
CA TYR A 231 -1.11 -6.84 -11.56
C TYR A 231 -1.25 -7.44 -12.97
N ARG A 232 -1.77 -8.66 -13.10
CA ARG A 232 -1.83 -9.41 -14.37
C ARG A 232 -0.47 -9.44 -15.10
N GLY A 233 0.62 -9.60 -14.32
CA GLY A 233 2.00 -9.59 -14.82
C GLY A 233 2.56 -8.20 -15.16
N LEU A 234 1.78 -7.13 -15.05
CA LEU A 234 2.19 -5.76 -15.37
C LEU A 234 2.55 -4.97 -14.11
N ILE A 235 3.66 -4.22 -14.18
CA ILE A 235 4.14 -3.31 -13.13
C ILE A 235 3.50 -1.91 -13.26
N LEU A 236 3.05 -1.55 -14.47
CA LEU A 236 2.45 -0.24 -14.78
C LEU A 236 1.39 0.25 -13.76
N PRO A 237 0.45 -0.57 -13.27
CA PRO A 237 -0.53 -0.12 -12.28
C PRO A 237 0.02 -0.03 -10.85
N VAL A 238 1.19 -0.62 -10.58
CA VAL A 238 1.83 -0.69 -9.26
C VAL A 238 2.59 0.61 -8.99
N SER A 239 2.51 1.11 -7.77
CA SER A 239 3.28 2.29 -7.38
C SER A 239 4.77 1.98 -7.34
N ASP A 240 5.59 2.99 -7.62
CA ASP A 240 7.03 2.95 -7.46
C ASP A 240 7.46 3.41 -6.05
N ARG A 241 6.58 4.10 -5.31
CA ARG A 241 6.90 4.57 -3.95
C ARG A 241 6.92 3.43 -2.93
N ILE A 242 8.02 3.29 -2.19
CA ILE A 242 8.21 2.22 -1.20
C ILE A 242 7.17 2.24 -0.07
N ASN A 243 6.65 3.41 0.30
CA ASN A 243 5.60 3.51 1.32
C ASN A 243 4.24 3.02 0.80
N GLU A 244 3.93 3.26 -0.48
CA GLU A 244 2.71 2.73 -1.11
C GLU A 244 2.84 1.21 -1.32
N LEU A 245 4.01 0.73 -1.72
CA LEU A 245 4.32 -0.70 -1.82
C LEU A 245 4.24 -1.41 -0.46
N THR A 246 4.76 -0.79 0.61
CA THR A 246 4.65 -1.31 1.98
C THR A 246 3.21 -1.50 2.39
N LYS A 247 2.34 -0.52 2.09
CA LYS A 247 0.90 -0.63 2.35
C LYS A 247 0.28 -1.80 1.59
N LEU A 248 0.60 -1.96 0.30
CA LEU A 248 0.15 -3.10 -0.51
C LEU A 248 0.58 -4.44 0.10
N LEU A 249 1.83 -4.56 0.54
CA LEU A 249 2.33 -5.78 1.17
C LEU A 249 1.63 -6.09 2.47
N CYS A 250 1.53 -5.11 3.38
CA CYS A 250 0.87 -5.29 4.65
C CYS A 250 -0.61 -5.70 4.46
N ASP A 251 -1.29 -5.10 3.48
CA ASP A 251 -2.64 -5.52 3.08
C ASP A 251 -2.69 -6.94 2.52
N PHE A 252 -1.79 -7.29 1.61
CA PHE A 252 -1.72 -8.63 1.01
C PHE A 252 -1.41 -9.71 2.05
N LEU A 253 -0.55 -9.42 3.03
CA LEU A 253 -0.14 -10.36 4.05
C LEU A 253 -1.18 -10.52 5.17
N THR A 254 -2.10 -9.57 5.36
CA THR A 254 -3.08 -9.58 6.46
C THR A 254 -4.55 -9.69 6.03
N CYS A 255 -4.85 -9.63 4.73
CA CYS A 255 -6.20 -9.81 4.20
C CYS A 255 -6.28 -11.06 3.32
N GLU A 256 -7.49 -11.59 3.10
CA GLU A 256 -7.73 -12.73 2.22
C GLU A 256 -7.63 -12.39 0.72
N ASP A 257 -7.84 -11.11 0.36
CA ASP A 257 -7.79 -10.57 -1.01
C ASP A 257 -6.56 -11.01 -1.81
N SER A 258 -6.67 -11.35 -3.09
CA SER A 258 -5.50 -11.63 -3.93
C SER A 258 -4.58 -10.40 -4.06
N LEU A 259 -3.31 -10.59 -4.46
CA LEU A 259 -2.39 -9.47 -4.70
C LEU A 259 -2.97 -8.46 -5.70
N GLU A 260 -3.66 -8.96 -6.73
CA GLU A 260 -4.31 -8.13 -7.74
C GLU A 260 -5.43 -7.27 -7.17
N GLU A 261 -6.28 -7.85 -6.31
CA GLU A 261 -7.35 -7.13 -5.62
C GLU A 261 -6.79 -6.07 -4.66
N VAL A 262 -5.72 -6.40 -3.95
CA VAL A 262 -5.02 -5.46 -3.07
C VAL A 262 -4.42 -4.30 -3.85
N ILE A 263 -3.81 -4.55 -5.02
CA ILE A 263 -3.32 -3.50 -5.92
C ILE A 263 -4.49 -2.63 -6.39
N ARG A 264 -5.57 -3.24 -6.88
CA ARG A 264 -6.73 -2.57 -7.46
C ARG A 264 -7.39 -1.60 -6.47
N ARG A 265 -7.61 -2.03 -5.22
CA ARG A 265 -8.23 -1.18 -4.17
C ARG A 265 -7.33 -0.04 -3.71
N ASN A 266 -6.01 -0.20 -3.79
CA ASN A 266 -5.01 0.79 -3.35
C ASN A 266 -4.48 1.68 -4.50
N LEU A 267 -5.07 1.61 -5.70
CA LEU A 267 -4.64 2.45 -6.83
C LEU A 267 -4.74 3.94 -6.50
N THR A 268 -3.58 4.59 -6.46
CA THR A 268 -3.51 6.04 -6.25
C THR A 268 -4.03 6.80 -7.47
N ARG A 269 -4.43 8.06 -7.26
CA ARG A 269 -4.82 8.96 -8.35
C ARG A 269 -3.74 9.05 -9.44
N GLN A 270 -2.46 9.04 -9.06
CA GLN A 270 -1.36 9.11 -10.01
C GLN A 270 -1.21 7.81 -10.80
N ALA A 271 -1.31 6.65 -10.14
CA ALA A 271 -1.33 5.36 -10.82
C ALA A 271 -2.49 5.27 -11.83
N LYS A 272 -3.71 5.66 -11.43
CA LYS A 272 -4.89 5.73 -12.32
C LYS A 272 -4.67 6.64 -13.54
N LEU A 273 -4.00 7.78 -13.34
CA LEU A 273 -3.66 8.68 -14.45
C LEU A 273 -2.62 8.07 -15.40
N ARG A 274 -1.61 7.37 -14.87
CA ARG A 274 -0.58 6.68 -15.66
C ARG A 274 -1.21 5.56 -16.49
N ILE A 275 -2.03 4.71 -15.87
CA ILE A 275 -2.83 3.67 -16.54
C ILE A 275 -3.67 4.30 -17.66
N ALA A 276 -4.47 5.32 -17.34
CA ALA A 276 -5.33 5.96 -18.34
C ALA A 276 -4.53 6.49 -19.54
N ARG A 277 -3.38 7.14 -19.31
CA ARG A 277 -2.53 7.66 -20.41
C ARG A 277 -1.98 6.53 -21.28
N GLU A 278 -1.41 5.51 -20.67
CA GLU A 278 -0.74 4.42 -21.38
C GLU A 278 -1.74 3.57 -22.18
N TYR A 279 -2.81 3.10 -21.53
CA TYR A 279 -3.80 2.24 -22.17
C TYR A 279 -4.58 2.99 -23.26
N ILE A 280 -4.90 4.26 -23.06
CA ILE A 280 -5.55 5.05 -24.12
C ILE A 280 -4.58 5.25 -25.29
N ALA A 281 -3.33 5.68 -25.03
CA ALA A 281 -2.37 5.92 -26.10
C ALA A 281 -2.12 4.69 -26.99
N THR A 282 -2.09 3.50 -26.39
CA THR A 282 -1.85 2.22 -27.08
C THR A 282 -3.08 1.65 -27.79
N ASN A 283 -4.30 1.96 -27.33
CA ASN A 283 -5.55 1.37 -27.85
C ASN A 283 -6.39 2.31 -28.73
N LEU A 284 -5.94 3.54 -28.97
CA LEU A 284 -6.62 4.45 -29.89
C LEU A 284 -6.56 3.93 -31.33
N LYS A 285 -7.73 3.78 -31.94
CA LYS A 285 -7.89 3.51 -33.37
C LYS A 285 -7.99 4.83 -34.13
N ARG A 286 -7.41 4.88 -35.33
CA ARG A 286 -7.58 6.01 -36.25
C ARG A 286 -8.65 5.65 -37.25
N VAL A 287 -9.80 6.32 -37.17
CA VAL A 287 -10.94 6.08 -38.05
C VAL A 287 -11.09 7.24 -39.00
N LYS A 288 -11.19 6.97 -40.30
CA LYS A 288 -11.35 7.98 -41.36
C LYS A 288 -12.79 7.94 -41.88
N ASP A 289 -13.44 9.09 -41.86
CA ASP A 289 -14.70 9.32 -42.57
C ASP A 289 -14.53 10.45 -43.60
N VAL A 290 -15.62 10.87 -44.24
CA VAL A 290 -15.61 11.97 -45.23
C VAL A 290 -15.12 13.31 -44.65
N ASN A 291 -15.15 13.49 -43.33
CA ASN A 291 -14.73 14.72 -42.65
C ASN A 291 -13.27 14.68 -42.16
N GLY A 292 -12.59 13.53 -42.30
CA GLY A 292 -11.17 13.37 -41.98
C GLY A 292 -10.89 12.22 -41.02
N VAL A 293 -9.72 12.28 -40.36
CA VAL A 293 -9.23 11.21 -39.48
C VAL A 293 -9.47 11.57 -38.02
N HIS A 294 -10.15 10.68 -37.31
CA HIS A 294 -10.52 10.79 -35.91
C HIS A 294 -9.75 9.77 -35.06
N LYS A 295 -9.44 10.13 -33.82
CA LYS A 295 -8.90 9.20 -32.82
C LYS A 295 -10.02 8.65 -31.97
N CYS A 296 -10.17 7.35 -31.98
CA CYS A 296 -11.33 6.66 -31.47
C CYS A 296 -10.92 5.63 -30.42
N LEU A 297 -11.61 5.65 -29.29
CA LEU A 297 -11.56 4.61 -28.28
C LEU A 297 -12.90 3.88 -28.32
N LEU A 298 -12.87 2.55 -28.38
CA LEU A 298 -14.11 1.77 -28.37
C LEU A 298 -14.81 1.85 -27.02
N LEU A 299 -16.15 1.83 -27.03
CA LEU A 299 -16.96 1.95 -25.84
C LEU A 299 -16.74 0.77 -24.89
N SER A 300 -16.64 -0.45 -25.41
CA SER A 300 -16.31 -1.65 -24.63
C SER A 300 -15.03 -1.46 -23.82
N PHE A 301 -13.95 -1.03 -24.47
CA PHE A 301 -12.66 -0.80 -23.84
C PHE A 301 -12.68 0.39 -22.86
N TYR A 302 -13.40 1.47 -23.20
CA TYR A 302 -13.63 2.58 -22.28
C TYR A 302 -14.31 2.11 -20.98
N ASN A 303 -15.38 1.32 -21.09
CA ASN A 303 -16.12 0.78 -19.95
C ASN A 303 -15.27 -0.18 -19.14
N GLN A 304 -14.52 -1.07 -19.81
CA GLN A 304 -13.57 -1.98 -19.15
C GLN A 304 -12.58 -1.20 -18.29
N LEU A 305 -11.92 -0.18 -18.82
CA LEU A 305 -10.97 0.62 -18.05
C LEU A 305 -11.66 1.37 -16.89
N ALA A 306 -12.87 1.87 -17.11
CA ALA A 306 -13.64 2.58 -16.09
C ALA A 306 -13.99 1.67 -14.91
N GLU A 307 -14.37 0.43 -15.18
CA GLU A 307 -14.72 -0.57 -14.19
C GLU A 307 -13.49 -1.15 -13.50
N GLU A 308 -12.52 -1.66 -14.27
CA GLU A 308 -11.35 -2.39 -13.77
C GLU A 308 -10.48 -1.52 -12.84
N PHE A 309 -10.24 -0.26 -13.23
CA PHE A 309 -9.36 0.65 -12.49
C PHE A 309 -10.11 1.78 -11.77
N PHE A 310 -11.44 1.71 -11.72
CA PHE A 310 -12.31 2.76 -11.17
C PHE A 310 -11.99 4.15 -11.74
N LEU A 311 -11.78 4.24 -13.07
CA LEU A 311 -11.45 5.50 -13.72
C LEU A 311 -12.69 6.37 -13.85
N LYS A 312 -12.67 7.50 -13.16
CA LYS A 312 -13.65 8.58 -13.32
C LYS A 312 -13.38 9.44 -14.56
N ASP A 313 -14.39 10.19 -15.01
CA ASP A 313 -14.32 11.15 -16.14
C ASP A 313 -13.10 12.08 -16.08
N PHE A 314 -12.71 12.50 -14.89
CA PHE A 314 -11.50 13.27 -14.64
C PHE A 314 -10.23 12.63 -15.25
N HIS A 315 -10.05 11.32 -15.12
CA HIS A 315 -8.86 10.62 -15.61
C HIS A 315 -8.83 10.62 -17.14
N PHE A 316 -9.97 10.33 -17.78
CA PHE A 316 -10.10 10.37 -19.24
C PHE A 316 -9.83 11.76 -19.81
N ARG A 317 -10.36 12.83 -19.19
CA ARG A 317 -10.04 14.23 -19.59
C ARG A 317 -8.57 14.60 -19.41
N LYS A 318 -7.89 14.03 -18.42
CA LYS A 318 -6.45 14.29 -18.22
C LYS A 318 -5.60 13.48 -19.20
N ALA A 319 -6.03 12.28 -19.55
CA ALA A 319 -5.38 11.45 -20.55
C ALA A 319 -5.57 12.00 -21.97
N SER A 320 -6.74 12.58 -22.29
CA SER A 320 -7.00 13.16 -23.63
C SER A 320 -5.99 14.23 -24.03
N LYS A 321 -5.58 15.07 -23.07
CA LYS A 321 -4.51 16.08 -23.27
C LYS A 321 -3.16 15.48 -23.66
N HIS A 322 -2.88 14.24 -23.24
CA HIS A 322 -1.63 13.55 -23.57
C HIS A 322 -1.65 12.99 -25.00
N VAL A 323 -2.84 12.63 -25.50
CA VAL A 323 -3.03 12.03 -26.82
C VAL A 323 -3.60 13.01 -27.84
N ASN A 324 -3.67 14.32 -27.53
CA ASN A 324 -4.28 15.37 -28.35
C ASN A 324 -5.73 15.05 -28.77
N GLY A 325 -6.57 14.79 -27.77
CA GLY A 325 -8.00 14.54 -27.91
C GLY A 325 -8.34 13.13 -28.43
N PHE A 326 -9.50 12.63 -28.03
CA PHE A 326 -10.09 11.40 -28.59
C PHE A 326 -11.61 11.36 -28.41
N THR A 327 -12.25 10.47 -29.16
CA THR A 327 -13.70 10.25 -29.10
C THR A 327 -13.99 8.81 -28.69
N VAL A 328 -14.88 8.61 -27.72
CA VAL A 328 -15.44 7.30 -27.40
C VAL A 328 -16.55 7.02 -28.39
N VAL A 329 -16.45 5.90 -29.10
CA VAL A 329 -17.39 5.47 -30.13
C VAL A 329 -17.92 4.09 -29.78
N LYS A 330 -19.17 3.80 -30.18
CA LYS A 330 -19.72 2.46 -30.03
C LYS A 330 -18.93 1.44 -30.87
N ASP A 331 -18.93 0.20 -30.41
CA ASP A 331 -18.17 -0.89 -31.03
C ASP A 331 -18.67 -1.25 -32.45
N GLU A 332 -19.94 -1.00 -32.78
CA GLU A 332 -20.51 -1.31 -34.10
C GLU A 332 -19.83 -0.54 -35.25
N ILE A 333 -19.04 0.49 -34.94
CA ILE A 333 -18.22 1.19 -35.93
C ILE A 333 -17.22 0.26 -36.64
N LEU A 334 -16.82 -0.84 -36.00
CA LEU A 334 -15.91 -1.82 -36.59
C LEU A 334 -16.56 -2.57 -37.76
N ASP A 335 -17.89 -2.75 -37.74
CA ASP A 335 -18.64 -3.43 -38.81
C ASP A 335 -18.81 -2.55 -40.05
N LYS A 336 -18.45 -1.26 -39.94
CA LYS A 336 -18.53 -0.27 -41.02
C LYS A 336 -17.21 -0.05 -41.73
N ILE A 337 -16.15 -0.78 -41.35
CA ILE A 337 -14.83 -0.65 -41.98
C ILE A 337 -14.90 -1.17 -43.42
N VAL A 338 -14.68 -0.29 -44.38
CA VAL A 338 -14.66 -0.60 -45.81
C VAL A 338 -13.23 -0.83 -46.28
N LYS A 339 -12.26 -0.13 -45.68
CA LYS A 339 -10.86 -0.20 -46.09
C LYS A 339 -9.92 -0.01 -44.91
N GLU A 340 -8.79 -0.69 -44.98
CA GLU A 340 -7.68 -0.53 -44.06
C GLU A 340 -6.44 -0.02 -44.81
N GLU A 341 -5.86 1.08 -44.34
CA GLU A 341 -4.66 1.67 -44.93
C GLU A 341 -3.57 1.84 -43.86
N THR A 342 -2.31 1.65 -44.24
CA THR A 342 -1.18 1.96 -43.34
C THR A 342 -0.46 3.19 -43.86
N VAL A 343 -0.48 4.27 -43.08
CA VAL A 343 0.19 5.55 -43.40
C VAL A 343 1.21 5.85 -42.33
N LYS A 344 2.50 5.96 -42.70
CA LYS A 344 3.62 6.25 -41.77
C LYS A 344 3.63 5.31 -40.55
N ASN A 345 3.55 3.99 -40.78
CA ASN A 345 3.46 2.94 -39.76
C ASN A 345 2.24 3.05 -38.82
N ARG A 346 1.16 3.70 -39.25
CA ARG A 346 -0.08 3.79 -38.50
C ARG A 346 -1.23 3.25 -39.32
N LYS A 347 -1.98 2.33 -38.72
CA LYS A 347 -3.21 1.75 -39.27
C LYS A 347 -4.34 2.78 -39.20
N ILE A 348 -4.98 3.05 -40.34
CA ILE A 348 -6.14 3.91 -40.51
C ILE A 348 -7.28 3.05 -41.05
N LEU A 349 -8.43 3.11 -40.38
CA LEU A 349 -9.63 2.35 -40.71
C LEU A 349 -10.63 3.30 -41.38
N GLU A 350 -10.90 3.13 -42.66
CA GLU A 350 -11.89 3.92 -43.39
C GLU A 350 -13.25 3.27 -43.29
N ILE A 351 -14.27 4.05 -42.94
CA ILE A 351 -15.64 3.57 -42.71
C ILE A 351 -16.63 4.10 -43.74
N GLU A 352 -17.73 3.36 -43.93
CA GLU A 352 -18.90 3.85 -44.64
C GLU A 352 -19.75 4.73 -43.71
N GLY A 353 -20.09 5.95 -44.15
CA GLY A 353 -20.93 6.89 -43.37
C GLY A 353 -20.15 7.87 -42.49
N LEU A 354 -20.85 8.46 -41.51
CA LEU A 354 -20.33 9.51 -40.63
C LEU A 354 -20.00 8.97 -39.25
N ILE A 355 -18.84 9.34 -38.71
CA ILE A 355 -18.45 8.89 -37.36
C ILE A 355 -19.41 9.38 -36.27
N ASN A 356 -20.02 10.55 -36.47
CA ASN A 356 -20.89 11.21 -35.49
C ASN A 356 -22.08 10.34 -35.05
N GLU A 357 -22.52 9.40 -35.88
CA GLU A 357 -23.60 8.44 -35.56
C GLU A 357 -23.22 7.45 -34.44
N TYR A 358 -21.92 7.21 -34.28
CA TYR A 358 -21.36 6.24 -33.32
C TYR A 358 -20.76 6.92 -32.09
N VAL A 359 -20.71 8.25 -32.05
CA VAL A 359 -20.07 8.97 -30.95
C VAL A 359 -20.91 8.90 -29.68
N VAL A 360 -20.29 8.41 -28.61
CA VAL A 360 -20.86 8.39 -27.27
C VAL A 360 -20.36 9.59 -26.47
N LYS A 361 -19.08 9.92 -26.59
CA LYS A 361 -18.44 10.96 -25.78
C LYS A 361 -17.21 11.55 -26.46
N LYS A 362 -17.01 12.86 -26.36
CA LYS A 362 -15.82 13.56 -26.89
C LYS A 362 -14.95 14.06 -25.75
N TYR A 363 -13.64 13.81 -25.85
CA TYR A 363 -12.63 14.32 -24.95
C TYR A 363 -11.65 15.20 -25.73
N PRO A 364 -11.64 16.52 -25.50
CA PRO A 364 -10.78 17.44 -26.22
C PRO A 364 -9.30 17.27 -25.85
#